data_AF-A0A8T4R8H6-F1
#
_entry.id   AF-A0A8T4R8H6-F1
#
_cell.length_a   1.000
_cell.length_b   1.000
_cell.length_c   1.000
_cell.angle_alpha   90.00
_cell.angle_beta   90.00
_cell.angle_gamma   90.00
#
_symmetry.space_group_name_H-M   'P 1'
#
loop_
_entity.id
_entity.type
_entity.pdbx_description
1 polymer ?
#
loop_
_entity_poly.entity_id
_entity_poly.type
_entity_poly.pdbx_seq_one_letter_code
_entity_poly.pdbx_strand_id
1 'polypeptide(L)' 'MVKFEEAGARLLKNIFVCRVCKSKLRAPSLKVSQGAVKCRSCNSRKLRPKRKK' A
#
# COMPACT_ATOMS: atom_id res chain seq x y z
N MET A 1 14.89 -17.13 13.22
CA MET A 1 14.95 -15.77 12.63
C MET A 1 14.05 -14.86 13.45
N VAL A 2 14.65 -13.93 14.20
CA VAL A 2 13.91 -13.03 15.11
C VAL A 2 13.01 -12.10 14.28
N LYS A 3 11.71 -12.09 14.59
CA LYS A 3 10.73 -11.22 13.93
C LYS A 3 10.76 -9.85 14.60
N PHE A 4 11.44 -8.89 13.98
CA PHE A 4 11.43 -7.50 14.43
C PHE A 4 10.10 -6.82 14.04
N GLU A 5 9.38 -6.27 15.01
CA GLU A 5 8.13 -5.54 14.77
C GLU A 5 8.34 -4.31 13.87
N GLU A 6 9.50 -3.66 14.02
CA GLU A 6 9.91 -2.49 13.26
C GLU A 6 10.02 -2.77 11.75
N ALA A 7 10.52 -3.95 11.38
CA ALA A 7 10.58 -4.39 10.00
C ALA A 7 9.15 -4.58 9.40
N GLY A 8 8.21 -5.04 10.21
CA GLY A 8 6.80 -5.14 9.84
C GLY A 8 6.19 -3.78 9.53
N ALA A 9 6.44 -2.78 10.38
CA ALA A 9 5.98 -1.42 10.17
C ALA A 9 6.56 -0.81 8.88
N ARG A 10 7.87 -0.99 8.63
CA ARG A 10 8.52 -0.48 7.41
C ARG A 10 7.95 -1.08 6.13
N LEU A 11 7.65 -2.39 6.13
CA LEU A 11 7.28 -3.15 4.94
C LEU A 11 5.78 -3.20 4.63
N LEU A 12 4.92 -2.92 5.60
CA LEU A 12 3.45 -3.09 5.50
C LEU A 12 2.66 -1.82 5.83
N LYS A 13 3.11 -0.99 6.78
CA LYS A 13 2.34 0.18 7.23
C LYS A 13 2.20 1.17 6.08
N ASN A 14 0.94 1.53 5.76
CA ASN A 14 0.58 2.48 4.71
C ASN A 14 1.08 2.10 3.30
N ILE A 15 1.47 0.85 3.06
CA ILE A 15 1.92 0.39 1.75
C ILE A 15 0.76 -0.30 1.03
N PHE A 16 0.40 0.28 -0.11
CA PHE A 16 -0.64 -0.20 -1.00
C PHE A 16 -0.03 -0.65 -2.33
N VAL A 17 -0.68 -1.61 -2.95
CA VAL A 17 -0.35 -2.13 -4.27
C VAL A 17 -1.50 -1.81 -5.21
N CYS A 18 -1.19 -1.24 -6.36
CA CYS A 18 -2.18 -1.03 -7.41
C CYS A 18 -2.65 -2.37 -8.00
N ARG A 19 -3.96 -2.57 -8.19
CA ARG A 19 -4.50 -3.79 -8.82
C ARG A 19 -4.24 -3.86 -10.32
N VAL A 20 -4.03 -2.72 -10.98
CA VAL A 20 -3.82 -2.62 -12.43
C VAL A 20 -2.34 -2.82 -12.77
N CYS A 21 -1.49 -1.87 -12.37
CA CYS A 21 -0.06 -1.89 -12.73
C CYS A 21 0.84 -2.57 -11.69
N LYS A 22 0.28 -3.10 -10.58
CA LYS A 22 1.03 -3.78 -9.50
C LYS A 22 2.09 -2.91 -8.81
N SER A 23 2.12 -1.60 -9.08
CA SER A 23 3.05 -0.67 -8.45
C SER A 23 2.75 -0.51 -6.96
N LYS A 24 3.81 -0.30 -6.18
CA LYS A 24 3.74 -0.05 -4.74
C LYS A 24 3.69 1.45 -4.49
N LEU A 25 2.87 1.87 -3.54
CA LEU A 25 2.76 3.26 -3.11
C LEU A 25 2.58 3.34 -1.60
N ARG A 26 3.13 4.39 -1.00
CA ARG A 26 2.83 4.77 0.37
C ARG A 26 1.71 5.81 0.37
N ALA A 27 0.64 5.51 1.10
CA ALA A 27 -0.49 6.42 1.24
C ALA A 27 -1.19 6.19 2.60
N PRO A 28 -1.76 7.23 3.22
CA PRO A 28 -2.55 7.07 4.42
C PRO A 28 -3.83 6.27 4.11
N SER A 29 -4.13 5.27 4.94
CA SER A 29 -5.26 4.36 4.77
C SER A 29 -6.60 5.08 4.58
N LEU A 30 -6.85 6.14 5.36
CA LEU A 30 -8.08 6.94 5.28
C LEU A 30 -8.31 7.51 3.88
N LYS A 31 -7.27 8.10 3.26
CA LYS A 31 -7.39 8.66 1.90
C LYS A 31 -7.56 7.59 0.83
N VAL A 32 -7.02 6.39 1.06
CA VAL A 32 -7.21 5.24 0.16
C VAL A 32 -8.65 4.72 0.25
N SER A 33 -9.21 4.59 1.46
CA SER A 33 -10.61 4.21 1.66
C SER A 33 -11.59 5.23 1.10
N GLN A 34 -11.25 6.52 1.17
CA GLN A 34 -12.02 7.61 0.57
C GLN A 34 -11.84 7.72 -0.96
N GLY A 35 -10.98 6.92 -1.59
CA GLY A 35 -10.73 6.97 -3.04
C GLY A 35 -10.04 8.26 -3.52
N ALA A 36 -9.40 9.00 -2.61
CA ALA A 36 -8.68 10.24 -2.91
C ALA A 36 -7.25 10.00 -3.43
N VAL A 37 -6.73 8.78 -3.26
CA VAL A 37 -5.37 8.40 -3.68
C VAL A 37 -5.42 7.72 -5.05
N LYS A 38 -4.71 8.30 -6.01
CA LYS A 38 -4.51 7.72 -7.34
C LYS A 38 -3.15 7.04 -7.42
N CYS A 39 -3.07 5.96 -8.18
CA CYS A 39 -1.81 5.36 -8.55
C CYS A 39 -1.01 6.32 -9.44
N ARG A 40 0.26 6.62 -9.10
CA ARG A 40 1.12 7.55 -9.86
C ARG A 40 1.43 7.07 -11.28
N SER A 41 1.35 5.77 -11.55
CA SER A 41 1.71 5.18 -12.84
C SER A 41 0.54 5.06 -13.80
N CYS A 42 -0.66 4.72 -13.30
CA CYS A 42 -1.81 4.41 -14.15
C CYS A 42 -3.08 5.20 -13.80
N ASN A 43 -2.99 6.14 -12.85
CA ASN A 43 -4.11 6.96 -12.33
C ASN A 43 -5.30 6.18 -11.75
N SER A 44 -5.27 4.85 -11.72
CA SER A 44 -6.34 4.05 -11.13
C SER A 44 -6.40 4.22 -9.61
N ARG A 45 -7.62 4.17 -9.07
CA ARG A 45 -7.91 4.23 -7.62
C ARG A 45 -8.06 2.84 -6.99
N LYS A 46 -7.89 1.78 -7.79
CA LYS A 46 -8.04 0.39 -7.38
C LYS A 46 -6.78 -0.07 -6.64
N LEU A 47 -6.67 0.31 -5.38
CA LEU A 47 -5.54 0.00 -4.49
C LEU A 47 -5.89 -1.16 -3.54
N ARG A 48 -4.92 -2.01 -3.20
CA ARG A 48 -5.05 -3.06 -2.18
C ARG A 48 -3.95 -2.93 -1.13
N PRO A 49 -4.21 -3.22 0.15
CA PRO A 49 -3.16 -3.27 1.16
C PRO A 49 -2.19 -4.42 0.85
N LYS A 50 -0.91 -4.21 1.12
CA LYS A 50 0.10 -5.27 1.00
C LYS A 50 -0.04 -6.25 2.17
N ARG A 51 -0.31 -7.51 1.88
CA ARG A 51 -0.38 -8.58 2.90
C ARG A 51 1.02 -9.00 3.34
N LYS A 52 1.16 -9.34 4.62
CA LYS A 52 2.31 -10.06 5.15
C LYS A 52 2.23 -11.50 4.60
N LYS A 53 3.32 -11.99 4.02
CA LYS A 53 3.49 -13.41 3.70
C LYS A 53 3.99 -14.13 4.95
#